data_AF-A0A2D6SNR8-F1
#
_entry.id   AF-A0A2D6SNR8-F1
#
_cell.length_a   1.000
_cell.length_b   1.000
_cell.length_c   1.000
_cell.angle_alpha   90.00
_cell.angle_beta   90.00
_cell.angle_gamma   90.00
#
_symmetry.space_group_name_H-M   'P 1'
#
loop_
_entity.id
_entity.type
_entity.pdbx_description
1 polymer ?
#
loop_
_entity_poly.entity_id
_entity_poly.type
_entity_poly.pdbx_seq_one_letter_code
_entity_poly.pdbx_strand_id
1 'polypeptide(L)'
;MAFFKFGKKKEEPLDIPMQSPMPEMQPSNSPVEQVQMMKQQGYTNNQITQSLQGQGYNSSQISDAISQSSLSGNSQGGKEMGMPDYGQSYEQQPYPQPQVQDFQPPREISAPATVDEERIQEVTEAIIDEKWDEFANDIRKVIDWKEKSEDRIAKIEQHLIDLSSRIDSLSKGIMSKISAYDQNIVDVGTEIKAMEKVFQKVLPNLTENVNKLDRITKGYKETQRKA
;
A
#
# COMPACT_ATOMS: atom_id res chain seq x y z
N MET A 1 -0.31 56.51 -42.39
CA MET A 1 0.62 57.15 -41.43
C MET A 1 -0.19 57.53 -40.20
N ALA A 2 -0.08 56.75 -39.12
CA ALA A 2 -0.76 56.99 -37.85
C ALA A 2 0.29 57.00 -36.74
N PHE A 3 0.26 58.07 -35.95
CA PHE A 3 1.19 58.42 -34.88
C PHE A 3 0.93 57.61 -33.62
N PHE A 4 1.95 56.94 -33.08
CA PHE A 4 1.97 56.42 -31.72
C PHE A 4 2.51 57.49 -30.76
N LYS A 5 1.72 57.86 -29.75
CA LYS A 5 2.10 58.77 -28.67
C LYS A 5 2.17 57.96 -27.38
N PHE A 6 3.39 57.78 -26.86
CA PHE A 6 3.71 57.05 -25.63
C PHE A 6 3.43 57.97 -24.41
N GLY A 7 2.59 57.53 -23.48
CA GLY A 7 2.31 58.21 -22.22
C GLY A 7 2.88 57.41 -21.04
N LYS A 8 3.94 57.92 -20.42
CA LYS A 8 4.45 57.48 -19.11
C LYS A 8 3.44 57.86 -18.02
N LYS A 9 3.05 56.91 -17.17
CA LYS A 9 2.41 57.21 -15.88
C LYS A 9 3.37 56.87 -14.74
N LYS A 10 3.50 57.84 -13.84
CA LYS A 10 4.30 57.85 -12.63
C LYS A 10 3.66 56.95 -11.56
N GLU A 11 4.52 56.32 -10.78
CA GLU A 11 4.20 55.59 -9.55
C GLU A 11 4.10 56.60 -8.39
N GLU A 12 3.01 56.52 -7.61
CA GLU A 12 2.92 57.05 -6.25
C GLU A 12 2.63 55.89 -5.29
N PRO A 13 3.26 55.85 -4.10
CA PRO A 13 3.14 54.74 -3.16
C PRO A 13 1.83 54.84 -2.39
N LEU A 14 0.99 53.81 -2.50
CA LEU A 14 -0.20 53.64 -1.67
C LEU A 14 0.21 53.06 -0.32
N ASP A 15 0.09 53.88 0.72
CA ASP A 15 0.02 53.46 2.12
C ASP A 15 -1.11 52.45 2.30
N ILE A 16 -0.76 51.19 2.54
CA ILE A 16 -1.70 50.14 2.96
C ILE A 16 -1.49 49.94 4.46
N PRO A 17 -2.53 50.10 5.29
CA PRO A 17 -2.41 49.83 6.73
C PRO A 17 -2.06 48.35 6.94
N MET A 18 -1.03 48.12 7.75
CA MET A 18 -0.58 46.79 8.19
C MET A 18 -1.78 45.99 8.72
N GLN A 19 -2.24 45.06 7.90
CA GLN A 19 -3.24 44.09 8.28
C GLN A 19 -2.53 42.92 9.00
N SER A 20 -3.08 42.61 10.17
CA SER A 20 -2.73 41.55 11.10
C SER A 20 -2.21 40.27 10.45
N PRO A 21 -1.30 39.52 11.10
CA PRO A 21 -0.80 38.25 10.58
C PRO A 21 -1.99 37.33 10.28
N MET A 22 -2.04 36.86 9.03
CA MET A 22 -3.07 35.96 8.55
C MET A 22 -3.06 34.67 9.39
N PRO A 23 -4.22 34.10 9.75
CA PRO A 23 -4.29 32.80 10.38
C PRO A 23 -3.77 31.74 9.42
N GLU A 24 -2.75 31.00 9.86
CA GLU A 24 -2.30 29.77 9.20
C GLU A 24 -3.51 28.87 8.95
N MET A 25 -3.74 28.55 7.68
CA MET A 25 -4.59 27.43 7.29
C MET A 25 -3.94 26.14 7.79
N GLN A 26 -4.23 25.76 9.03
CA GLN A 26 -4.09 24.38 9.47
C GLN A 26 -5.10 23.55 8.65
N PRO A 27 -4.66 22.56 7.84
CA PRO A 27 -5.60 21.60 7.29
C PRO A 27 -6.30 20.94 8.47
N SER A 28 -7.61 21.17 8.56
CA SER A 28 -8.50 20.65 9.60
C SER A 28 -8.71 19.15 9.43
N ASN A 29 -7.66 18.37 9.61
CA ASN A 29 -7.75 16.94 9.88
C ASN A 29 -7.39 16.79 11.35
N SER A 30 -8.40 16.53 12.19
CA SER A 30 -8.15 16.18 13.58
C SER A 30 -7.20 14.97 13.60
N PRO A 31 -6.18 14.95 14.46
CA PRO A 31 -5.27 13.79 14.58
C PRO A 31 -6.05 12.47 14.72
N VAL A 32 -7.21 12.51 15.38
CA VAL A 32 -8.13 11.38 15.57
C VAL A 32 -8.65 10.83 14.25
N GLU A 33 -9.05 11.70 13.31
CA GLU A 33 -9.63 11.31 12.03
C GLU A 33 -8.58 10.67 11.13
N GLN A 34 -7.35 11.19 11.17
CA GLN A 34 -6.24 10.64 10.41
C GLN A 34 -5.80 9.28 10.95
N VAL A 35 -5.75 9.12 12.28
CA VAL A 35 -5.53 7.83 12.91
C VAL A 35 -6.63 6.85 12.48
N GLN A 36 -7.90 7.24 12.52
CA GLN A 36 -9.01 6.36 12.16
C GLN A 36 -8.91 5.90 10.69
N MET A 37 -8.56 6.81 9.77
CA MET A 37 -8.34 6.47 8.37
C MET A 37 -7.17 5.48 8.19
N MET A 38 -6.04 5.72 8.87
CA MET A 38 -4.90 4.81 8.81
C MET A 38 -5.22 3.44 9.42
N LYS A 39 -6.00 3.39 10.50
CA LYS A 39 -6.46 2.11 11.07
C LYS A 39 -7.39 1.35 10.11
N GLN A 40 -8.29 2.05 9.41
CA GLN A 40 -9.14 1.41 8.38
C GLN A 40 -8.32 0.85 7.21
N GLN A 41 -7.17 1.44 6.92
CA GLN A 41 -6.21 0.96 5.92
C GLN A 41 -5.29 -0.16 6.44
N GLY A 42 -5.45 -0.59 7.71
CA GLY A 42 -4.69 -1.68 8.31
C GLY A 42 -3.30 -1.30 8.83
N TYR A 43 -3.02 -0.01 9.03
CA TYR A 43 -1.75 0.42 9.63
C TYR A 43 -1.70 0.11 11.12
N THR A 44 -0.52 -0.29 11.60
CA THR A 44 -0.29 -0.53 13.03
C THR A 44 -0.10 0.78 13.80
N ASN A 45 -0.38 0.78 15.10
CA ASN A 45 -0.23 1.97 15.96
C ASN A 45 1.19 2.57 15.88
N ASN A 46 2.24 1.75 15.77
CA ASN A 46 3.62 2.23 15.61
C ASN A 46 3.84 2.96 14.28
N GLN A 47 3.28 2.45 13.17
CA GLN A 47 3.37 3.11 11.86
C GLN A 47 2.60 4.42 11.82
N ILE A 48 1.43 4.45 12.47
CA ILE A 48 0.60 5.64 12.61
C ILE A 48 1.35 6.73 13.39
N THR A 49 1.99 6.35 14.51
CA THR A 49 2.80 7.28 15.30
C THR A 49 3.93 7.88 14.49
N GLN A 50 4.67 7.09 13.72
CA GLN A 50 5.75 7.60 12.86
C GLN A 50 5.21 8.53 11.76
N SER A 51 4.08 8.19 11.15
CA SER A 51 3.48 9.04 10.11
C SER A 51 2.98 10.37 10.66
N LEU A 52 2.42 10.39 11.88
CA LEU A 52 1.92 11.62 12.51
C LEU A 52 3.04 12.48 13.08
N GLN A 53 4.10 11.86 13.61
CA GLN A 53 5.32 12.58 13.99
C GLN A 53 5.95 13.28 12.78
N GLY A 54 5.99 12.63 11.61
CA GLY A 54 6.46 13.24 10.36
C GLY A 54 5.60 14.42 9.87
N GLN A 55 4.37 14.53 10.36
CA GLN A 55 3.45 15.63 10.08
C GLN A 55 3.47 16.72 11.17
N GLY A 56 4.32 16.57 12.19
CA GLY A 56 4.54 17.58 13.24
C GLY A 56 3.63 17.46 14.46
N TYR A 57 2.85 16.37 14.59
CA TYR A 57 2.01 16.17 15.78
C TYR A 57 2.84 15.75 17.00
N ASN A 58 2.46 16.24 18.18
CA ASN A 58 3.11 15.89 19.44
C ASN A 58 2.72 14.47 19.90
N SER A 59 3.64 13.71 20.52
CA SER A 59 3.40 12.37 21.04
C SER A 59 2.18 12.26 21.96
N SER A 60 1.88 13.31 22.75
CA SER A 60 0.66 13.32 23.59
C SER A 60 -0.61 13.33 22.73
N GLN A 61 -0.66 14.21 21.72
CA GLN A 61 -1.81 14.34 20.81
C GLN A 61 -2.02 13.07 19.98
N ILE A 62 -0.94 12.41 19.59
CA ILE A 62 -0.97 11.14 18.85
C ILE A 62 -1.54 10.03 19.74
N SER A 63 -1.08 9.93 21.00
CA SER A 63 -1.52 8.89 21.94
C SER A 63 -3.00 9.05 22.31
N ASP A 64 -3.43 10.30 22.52
CA ASP A 64 -4.82 10.64 22.78
C ASP A 64 -5.71 10.28 21.58
N ALA A 65 -5.25 10.59 20.36
CA ALA A 65 -5.96 10.29 19.13
C ALA A 65 -6.08 8.79 18.83
N ILE A 66 -5.01 8.02 19.09
CA ILE A 66 -5.02 6.56 18.96
C ILE A 66 -6.02 5.95 19.94
N SER A 67 -5.97 6.37 21.20
CA SER A 67 -6.87 5.90 22.24
C SER A 67 -8.33 6.23 21.90
N GLN A 68 -8.59 7.44 21.40
CA GLN A 68 -9.93 7.88 21.00
C GLN A 68 -10.45 7.12 19.77
N SER A 69 -9.59 6.85 18.78
CA SER A 69 -9.96 6.08 17.59
C SER A 69 -10.33 4.62 17.89
N SER A 70 -9.69 3.99 18.89
CA SER A 70 -10.07 2.64 19.36
C SER A 70 -11.40 2.62 20.08
N LEU A 71 -11.73 3.68 20.81
CA LEU A 71 -12.98 3.78 21.57
C LEU A 71 -14.18 4.09 20.68
N SER A 72 -13.99 4.88 19.61
CA SER A 72 -15.03 5.17 18.61
C SER A 72 -15.22 4.07 17.56
N GLY A 73 -14.37 3.04 17.53
CA GLY A 73 -14.34 1.98 16.52
C GLY A 73 -15.26 0.77 16.78
N ASN A 74 -16.29 0.90 17.62
CA ASN A 74 -17.15 -0.23 17.97
C ASN A 74 -18.43 -0.27 17.13
N SER A 75 -18.38 -0.94 15.96
CA SER A 75 -19.46 -1.78 15.38
C SER A 75 -19.14 -2.26 13.94
N GLN A 76 -18.19 -3.19 13.75
CA GLN A 76 -18.33 -4.31 12.81
C GLN A 76 -17.07 -5.19 12.74
N GLY A 77 -17.17 -6.35 13.40
CA GLY A 77 -16.67 -7.65 12.93
C GLY A 77 -15.27 -7.73 12.31
N GLY A 78 -14.27 -7.95 13.16
CA GLY A 78 -12.99 -8.51 12.74
C GLY A 78 -12.22 -8.97 13.98
N LYS A 79 -12.12 -10.28 14.19
CA LYS A 79 -11.35 -10.87 15.29
C LYS A 79 -9.86 -10.56 15.06
N GLU A 80 -9.35 -9.52 15.70
CA GLU A 80 -7.91 -9.31 15.84
C GLU A 80 -7.37 -10.21 16.95
N MET A 81 -6.42 -11.04 16.55
CA MET A 81 -5.70 -11.99 17.38
C MET A 81 -4.76 -11.20 18.29
N GLY A 82 -4.99 -11.28 19.59
CA GLY A 82 -4.28 -10.51 20.61
C GLY A 82 -2.77 -10.79 20.63
N MET A 83 -2.00 -9.72 20.69
CA MET A 83 -0.61 -9.72 21.17
C MET A 83 -0.58 -8.84 22.43
N PRO A 84 0.11 -9.24 23.52
CA PRO A 84 -0.01 -8.54 24.80
C PRO A 84 0.68 -7.17 24.73
N ASP A 85 -0.14 -6.14 24.85
CA ASP A 85 0.28 -4.75 25.05
C ASP A 85 0.76 -4.59 26.51
N TYR A 86 2.06 -4.35 26.68
CA TYR A 86 2.65 -4.00 27.97
C TYR A 86 2.27 -2.55 28.30
N GLY A 87 1.13 -2.37 28.95
CA GLY A 87 0.70 -1.09 29.51
C GLY A 87 1.58 -0.68 30.68
N GLN A 88 2.34 0.40 30.51
CA GLN A 88 2.94 1.13 31.63
C GLN A 88 1.88 2.07 32.22
N SER A 89 1.27 1.64 33.33
CA SER A 89 0.44 2.46 34.20
C SER A 89 1.32 3.26 35.16
N TYR A 90 1.31 4.58 35.03
CA TYR A 90 1.90 5.51 36.00
C TYR A 90 0.92 5.73 37.16
N GLU A 91 1.16 5.05 38.29
CA GLU A 91 0.51 5.35 39.57
C GLU A 91 1.16 6.58 40.21
N GLN A 92 0.34 7.61 40.49
CA GLN A 92 0.70 8.72 41.37
C GLN A 92 0.71 8.25 42.82
N GLN A 93 1.86 8.36 43.49
CA GLN A 93 1.98 8.15 44.94
C GLN A 93 1.67 9.44 45.72
N PRO A 94 0.88 9.38 46.81
CA PRO A 94 0.61 10.53 47.68
C PRO A 94 1.72 10.75 48.72
N TYR A 95 2.08 12.03 48.93
CA TYR A 95 3.02 12.49 49.95
C TYR A 95 2.47 12.29 51.38
N PRO A 96 3.25 11.76 52.34
CA PRO A 96 2.98 11.88 53.77
C PRO A 96 3.57 13.17 54.37
N GLN A 97 2.82 13.78 55.29
CA GLN A 97 3.21 14.94 56.10
C GLN A 97 4.42 14.65 57.02
N PRO A 98 5.25 15.67 57.33
CA PRO A 98 6.33 15.53 58.29
C PRO A 98 5.82 15.65 59.74
N GLN A 99 6.17 14.65 60.58
CA GLN A 99 6.13 14.80 62.03
C GLN A 99 7.40 15.53 62.50
N VAL A 100 7.18 16.60 63.24
CA VAL A 100 8.18 17.34 64.01
C VAL A 100 8.79 16.43 65.08
N GLN A 101 10.11 16.23 65.03
CA GLN A 101 10.86 15.55 66.07
C GLN A 101 12.02 16.44 66.54
N ASP A 102 12.16 16.45 67.87
CA ASP A 102 12.94 17.36 68.70
C ASP A 102 14.39 17.63 68.28
N PHE A 103 14.78 18.89 68.48
CA PHE A 103 16.12 19.43 68.45
C PHE A 103 17.04 18.70 69.47
N GLN A 104 18.08 18.04 68.97
CA GLN A 104 19.31 17.78 69.74
C GLN A 104 20.48 18.58 69.11
N PRO A 105 21.36 19.17 69.93
CA PRO A 105 22.46 20.00 69.44
C PRO A 105 23.54 19.16 68.71
N PRO A 106 24.26 19.75 67.74
CA PRO A 106 25.13 19.01 66.83
C PRO A 106 26.34 18.41 67.54
N ARG A 107 26.55 17.11 67.37
CA ARG A 107 27.90 16.53 67.48
C ARG A 107 28.59 16.71 66.14
N GLU A 108 29.70 17.43 66.16
CA GLU A 108 30.68 17.42 65.07
C GLU A 108 31.15 15.98 64.86
N ILE A 109 30.62 15.35 63.82
CA ILE A 109 31.20 14.16 63.23
C ILE A 109 31.88 14.66 61.96
N SER A 110 33.21 14.81 62.04
CA SER A 110 34.03 14.79 60.84
C SER A 110 33.88 13.42 60.20
N ALA A 111 32.96 13.31 59.24
CA ALA A 111 32.89 12.16 58.34
C ALA A 111 33.96 12.32 57.25
N PRO A 112 34.75 11.29 56.96
CA PRO A 112 35.56 11.28 55.76
C PRO A 112 34.63 11.19 54.54
N ALA A 113 34.67 12.21 53.70
CA ALA A 113 33.98 12.26 52.41
C ALA A 113 34.63 11.28 51.41
N THR A 114 34.40 9.98 51.57
CA THR A 114 34.94 8.94 50.65
C THR A 114 34.01 7.76 50.39
N VAL A 115 32.81 7.69 50.98
CA VAL A 115 31.97 6.48 50.91
C VAL A 115 30.89 6.51 49.80
N ASP A 116 30.62 7.66 49.17
CA ASP A 116 29.57 7.76 48.15
C ASP A 116 30.08 7.65 46.70
N GLU A 117 31.29 8.07 46.38
CA GLU A 117 31.79 7.99 44.99
C GLU A 117 32.09 6.55 44.57
N GLU A 118 32.75 5.75 45.42
CA GLU A 118 33.12 4.36 45.07
C GLU A 118 31.88 3.46 44.89
N ARG A 119 30.83 3.65 45.71
CA ARG A 119 29.57 2.89 45.58
C ARG A 119 28.74 3.35 44.39
N ILE A 120 28.69 4.66 44.13
CA ILE A 120 28.05 5.20 42.92
C ILE A 120 28.81 4.71 41.68
N GLN A 121 30.14 4.61 41.74
CA GLN A 121 30.98 4.14 40.64
C GLN A 121 30.80 2.64 40.38
N GLU A 122 30.73 1.81 41.43
CA GLU A 122 30.43 0.37 41.32
C GLU A 122 29.02 0.12 40.74
N VAL A 123 28.01 0.85 41.24
CA VAL A 123 26.64 0.76 40.71
C VAL A 123 26.57 1.28 39.26
N THR A 124 27.34 2.32 38.93
CA THR A 124 27.37 2.88 37.57
C THR A 124 28.10 1.96 36.60
N GLU A 125 29.22 1.33 36.98
CA GLU A 125 29.91 0.32 36.15
C GLU A 125 29.02 -0.90 35.92
N ALA A 126 28.37 -1.41 36.97
CA ALA A 126 27.45 -2.54 36.83
C ALA A 126 26.25 -2.24 35.90
N ILE A 127 25.67 -1.03 36.00
CA ILE A 127 24.57 -0.61 35.12
C ILE A 127 25.06 -0.40 33.68
N ILE A 128 26.25 0.17 33.49
CA ILE A 128 26.84 0.37 32.15
C ILE A 128 27.13 -0.96 31.49
N ASP A 129 27.74 -1.92 32.20
CA ASP A 129 28.05 -3.25 31.65
C ASP A 129 26.77 -4.02 31.29
N GLU A 130 25.76 -4.00 32.17
CA GLU A 130 24.46 -4.64 31.90
C GLU A 130 23.79 -4.05 30.65
N LYS A 131 23.78 -2.71 30.53
CA LYS A 131 23.19 -2.03 29.37
C LYS A 131 24.03 -2.21 28.10
N TRP A 132 25.34 -2.31 28.23
CA TRP A 132 26.24 -2.58 27.11
C TRP A 132 26.03 -3.98 26.56
N ASP A 133 25.88 -4.98 27.43
CA ASP A 133 25.60 -6.36 27.03
C ASP A 133 24.21 -6.50 26.38
N GLU A 134 23.18 -5.83 26.93
CA GLU A 134 21.85 -5.78 26.33
C GLU A 134 21.91 -5.17 24.91
N PHE A 135 22.59 -4.03 24.77
CA PHE A 135 22.78 -3.36 23.49
C PHE A 135 23.57 -4.20 22.48
N ALA A 136 24.66 -4.85 22.91
CA ALA A 136 25.45 -5.73 22.06
C ALA A 136 24.61 -6.92 21.56
N ASN A 137 23.72 -7.45 22.39
CA ASN A 137 22.79 -8.50 22.00
C ASN A 137 21.76 -8.04 20.96
N ASP A 138 21.26 -6.81 21.08
CA ASP A 138 20.34 -6.26 20.09
C ASP A 138 21.03 -5.96 18.75
N ILE A 139 22.27 -5.49 18.75
CA ILE A 139 23.07 -5.37 17.52
C ILE A 139 23.22 -6.73 16.83
N ARG A 140 23.51 -7.80 17.58
CA ARG A 140 23.59 -9.16 17.01
C ARG A 140 22.29 -9.57 16.33
N LYS A 141 21.13 -9.29 16.95
CA LYS A 141 19.82 -9.56 16.33
C LYS A 141 19.61 -8.75 15.04
N VAL A 142 20.07 -7.50 15.00
CA VAL A 142 20.00 -6.65 13.80
C VAL A 142 20.88 -7.19 12.69
N ILE A 143 22.08 -7.68 13.01
CA ILE A 143 22.97 -8.34 12.04
C ILE A 143 22.32 -9.59 11.47
N ASP A 144 21.78 -10.48 12.32
CA ASP A 144 21.07 -11.69 11.88
C ASP A 144 19.87 -11.35 10.99
N TRP A 145 19.14 -10.29 11.33
CA TRP A 145 18.02 -9.82 10.54
C TRP A 145 18.47 -9.22 9.20
N LYS A 146 19.59 -8.49 9.17
CA LYS A 146 20.20 -7.97 7.95
C LYS A 146 20.57 -9.12 7.01
N GLU A 147 21.29 -10.12 7.50
CA GLU A 147 21.70 -11.28 6.70
C GLU A 147 20.49 -12.03 6.13
N LYS A 148 19.48 -12.31 6.97
CA LYS A 148 18.22 -12.93 6.52
C LYS A 148 17.48 -12.08 5.49
N SER A 149 17.55 -10.75 5.60
CA SER A 149 16.90 -9.84 4.66
C SER A 149 17.64 -9.79 3.33
N GLU A 150 18.97 -9.79 3.34
CA GLU A 150 19.81 -9.88 2.14
C GLU A 150 19.56 -11.20 1.40
N ASP A 151 19.48 -12.32 2.12
CA ASP A 151 19.13 -13.63 1.55
C ASP A 151 17.73 -13.64 0.91
N ARG A 152 16.76 -12.98 1.54
CA ARG A 152 15.39 -12.87 1.01
C ARG A 152 15.34 -11.99 -0.23
N ILE A 153 16.07 -10.88 -0.24
CA ILE A 153 16.19 -9.99 -1.39
C ILE A 153 16.81 -10.74 -2.57
N ALA A 154 17.92 -11.45 -2.35
CA ALA A 154 18.57 -12.24 -3.40
C ALA A 154 17.62 -13.31 -4.00
N LYS A 155 16.82 -13.98 -3.16
CA LYS A 155 15.80 -14.93 -3.64
C LYS A 155 14.68 -14.25 -4.43
N ILE A 156 14.24 -13.07 -4.01
CA ILE A 156 13.23 -12.28 -4.73
C ILE A 156 13.77 -11.85 -6.10
N GLU A 157 15.01 -11.36 -6.17
CA GLU A 157 15.66 -11.00 -7.43
C GLU A 157 15.73 -12.19 -8.39
N GLN A 158 16.14 -13.36 -7.90
CA GLN A 158 16.14 -14.58 -8.71
C GLN A 158 14.74 -14.96 -9.20
N HIS A 159 13.73 -14.88 -8.33
CA HIS A 159 12.35 -15.16 -8.71
C HIS A 159 11.81 -14.18 -9.76
N LEU A 160 12.22 -12.91 -9.71
CA LEU A 160 11.85 -11.90 -10.71
C LEU A 160 12.49 -12.20 -12.06
N ILE A 161 13.77 -12.61 -12.07
CA ILE A 161 14.46 -13.03 -13.29
C ILE A 161 13.76 -14.26 -13.91
N ASP A 162 13.45 -15.26 -13.08
CA ASP A 162 12.76 -16.47 -13.52
C ASP A 162 11.34 -16.15 -14.02
N LEU A 163 10.62 -15.25 -13.36
CA LEU A 163 9.29 -14.81 -13.77
C LEU A 163 9.34 -14.10 -15.12
N SER A 164 10.31 -13.20 -15.32
CA SER A 164 10.53 -12.55 -16.61
C SER A 164 10.76 -13.58 -17.72
N SER A 165 11.63 -14.56 -17.48
CA SER A 165 11.92 -15.61 -18.45
C SER A 165 10.69 -16.47 -18.80
N ARG A 166 9.85 -16.77 -17.79
CA ARG A 166 8.59 -17.50 -17.98
C ARG A 166 7.57 -16.67 -18.78
N ILE A 167 7.48 -15.37 -18.53
CA ILE A 167 6.62 -14.45 -19.29
C ILE A 167 7.08 -14.36 -20.75
N ASP A 168 8.39 -14.26 -20.99
CA ASP A 168 8.92 -14.25 -22.36
C ASP A 168 8.61 -15.55 -23.10
N SER A 169 8.77 -16.69 -22.43
CA SER A 169 8.47 -18.01 -22.98
C SER A 169 6.96 -18.17 -23.26
N LEU A 170 6.11 -17.70 -22.35
CA LEU A 170 4.66 -17.69 -22.52
C LEU A 170 4.26 -16.80 -23.71
N SER A 171 4.84 -15.60 -23.80
CA SER A 171 4.55 -14.65 -24.87
C SER A 171 4.93 -15.22 -26.23
N LYS A 172 6.09 -15.87 -26.33
CA LYS A 172 6.51 -16.62 -27.54
C LYS A 172 5.55 -17.76 -27.86
N GLY A 173 5.15 -18.54 -26.86
CA GLY A 173 4.20 -19.64 -27.02
C GLY A 173 2.82 -19.17 -27.51
N ILE A 174 2.30 -18.07 -26.94
CA ILE A 174 1.05 -17.45 -27.37
C ILE A 174 1.18 -16.92 -28.79
N MET A 175 2.27 -16.22 -29.13
CA MET A 175 2.49 -15.70 -30.48
C MET A 175 2.52 -16.82 -31.51
N SER A 176 3.23 -17.93 -31.21
CA SER A 176 3.26 -19.10 -32.08
C SER A 176 1.87 -19.73 -32.27
N LYS A 177 1.06 -19.84 -31.20
CA LYS A 177 -0.32 -20.32 -31.29
C LYS A 177 -1.22 -19.39 -32.11
N ILE A 178 -1.08 -18.08 -31.94
CA ILE A 178 -1.82 -17.08 -32.71
C ILE A 178 -1.45 -17.19 -34.19
N SER A 179 -0.15 -17.29 -34.53
CA SER A 179 0.29 -17.48 -35.90
C SER A 179 -0.22 -18.79 -36.52
N ALA A 180 -0.22 -19.89 -35.76
CA ALA A 180 -0.79 -21.16 -36.23
C ALA A 180 -2.32 -21.04 -36.46
N TYR A 181 -3.01 -20.30 -35.60
CA TYR A 181 -4.45 -20.06 -35.73
C TYR A 181 -4.78 -19.16 -36.93
N ASP A 182 -3.99 -18.10 -37.16
CA ASP A 182 -4.12 -17.24 -38.34
C ASP A 182 -3.94 -18.04 -39.64
N GLN A 183 -2.91 -18.89 -39.70
CA GLN A 183 -2.70 -19.77 -40.85
C GLN A 183 -3.87 -20.73 -41.05
N ASN A 184 -4.37 -21.37 -39.98
CA ASN A 184 -5.54 -22.25 -40.07
C ASN A 184 -6.79 -21.51 -40.57
N ILE A 185 -7.01 -20.25 -40.15
CA ILE A 185 -8.11 -19.43 -40.66
C ILE A 185 -7.95 -19.15 -42.16
N VAL A 186 -6.72 -18.83 -42.60
CA VAL A 186 -6.43 -18.63 -44.03
C VAL A 186 -6.73 -19.90 -44.81
N ASP A 187 -6.26 -21.05 -44.34
CA ASP A 187 -6.46 -22.34 -44.98
C ASP A 187 -7.96 -22.69 -45.06
N VAL A 188 -8.69 -22.56 -43.96
CA VAL A 188 -10.16 -22.72 -43.94
C VAL A 188 -10.83 -21.75 -44.92
N GLY A 189 -10.36 -20.50 -45.02
CA GLY A 189 -10.83 -19.54 -46.01
C GLY A 189 -10.62 -20.00 -47.45
N THR A 190 -9.50 -20.68 -47.74
CA THR A 190 -9.26 -21.27 -49.06
C THR A 190 -10.17 -22.47 -49.34
N GLU A 191 -10.38 -23.35 -48.35
CA GLU A 191 -11.28 -24.50 -48.46
C GLU A 191 -12.73 -24.05 -48.66
N ILE A 192 -13.18 -23.04 -47.91
CA ILE A 192 -14.51 -22.45 -48.07
C ILE A 192 -14.68 -21.88 -49.48
N LYS A 193 -13.68 -21.18 -50.03
CA LYS A 193 -13.73 -20.70 -51.42
C LYS A 193 -13.75 -21.85 -52.44
N ALA A 194 -13.03 -22.94 -52.19
CA ALA A 194 -13.08 -24.12 -53.05
C ALA A 194 -14.47 -24.77 -53.01
N MET A 195 -15.04 -24.90 -51.81
CA MET A 195 -16.40 -25.40 -51.60
C MET A 195 -17.43 -24.50 -52.27
N GLU A 196 -17.29 -23.18 -52.18
CA GLU A 196 -18.13 -22.21 -52.88
C GLU A 196 -18.11 -22.45 -54.39
N LYS A 197 -16.93 -22.63 -54.99
CA LYS A 197 -16.80 -22.96 -56.42
C LYS A 197 -17.45 -24.29 -56.78
N VAL A 198 -17.32 -25.31 -55.92
CA VAL A 198 -18.01 -26.59 -56.13
C VAL A 198 -19.53 -26.38 -56.08
N PHE A 199 -20.02 -25.62 -55.11
CA PHE A 199 -21.43 -25.29 -54.98
C PHE A 199 -21.96 -24.54 -56.20
N GLN A 200 -21.22 -23.54 -56.70
CA GLN A 200 -21.53 -22.82 -57.93
C GLN A 200 -21.61 -23.74 -59.16
N LYS A 201 -20.81 -24.81 -59.22
CA LYS A 201 -20.87 -25.80 -60.30
C LYS A 201 -22.01 -26.81 -60.13
N VAL A 202 -22.37 -27.16 -58.90
CA VAL A 202 -23.39 -28.18 -58.60
C VAL A 202 -24.81 -27.59 -58.63
N LEU A 203 -25.01 -26.35 -58.18
CA LEU A 203 -26.33 -25.70 -58.14
C LEU A 203 -27.07 -25.72 -59.49
N PRO A 204 -26.44 -25.37 -60.63
CA PRO A 204 -27.10 -25.44 -61.94
C PRO A 204 -27.52 -26.86 -62.31
N ASN A 205 -26.64 -27.85 -62.11
CA ASN A 205 -26.92 -29.25 -62.41
C ASN A 205 -28.07 -29.79 -61.55
N LEU A 206 -28.09 -29.45 -60.25
CA LEU A 206 -29.17 -29.84 -59.35
C LEU A 206 -30.51 -29.22 -59.80
N THR A 207 -30.51 -27.93 -60.13
CA THR A 207 -31.68 -27.21 -60.63
C THR A 207 -32.17 -27.82 -61.95
N GLU A 208 -31.28 -28.12 -62.89
CA GLU A 208 -31.62 -28.74 -64.16
C GLU A 208 -32.19 -30.16 -63.97
N ASN A 209 -31.61 -30.96 -63.08
CA ASN A 209 -32.08 -32.30 -62.77
C ASN A 209 -33.45 -32.29 -62.10
N VAL A 210 -33.70 -31.38 -61.15
CA VAL A 210 -35.02 -31.19 -60.53
C VAL A 210 -36.06 -30.77 -61.57
N ASN A 211 -35.71 -29.84 -62.47
CA ASN A 211 -36.58 -29.42 -63.56
C ASN A 211 -36.89 -30.57 -64.54
N LYS A 212 -35.91 -31.42 -64.85
CA LYS A 212 -36.12 -32.64 -65.66
C LYS A 212 -37.05 -33.63 -64.94
N LEU A 213 -36.86 -33.84 -63.63
CA LEU A 213 -37.71 -34.72 -62.82
C LEU A 213 -39.18 -34.24 -62.79
N ASP A 214 -39.39 -32.92 -62.62
CA ASP A 214 -40.72 -32.31 -62.68
C ASP A 214 -41.38 -32.54 -64.04
N ARG A 215 -40.65 -32.36 -65.14
CA ARG A 215 -41.14 -32.65 -66.50
C ARG A 215 -41.49 -34.12 -66.71
N ILE A 216 -40.64 -35.05 -66.28
CA ILE A 216 -40.89 -36.50 -66.38
C ILE A 216 -42.14 -36.87 -65.58
N THR A 217 -42.28 -36.33 -64.36
CA THR A 217 -43.44 -36.58 -63.50
C THR A 217 -44.73 -36.03 -64.11
N LYS A 218 -44.71 -34.83 -64.70
CA LYS A 218 -45.85 -34.25 -65.42
C LYS A 218 -46.23 -35.09 -66.64
N GLY A 219 -45.26 -35.48 -67.47
CA GLY A 219 -45.49 -36.34 -68.62
C GLY A 219 -46.12 -37.69 -68.22
N TYR A 220 -45.60 -38.32 -67.17
CA TYR A 220 -46.17 -39.57 -66.65
C TYR A 220 -47.62 -39.42 -66.17
N LYS A 221 -47.93 -38.32 -65.46
CA LYS A 221 -49.31 -37.99 -65.03
C LYS A 221 -50.26 -37.80 -66.22
N GLU A 222 -49.82 -37.18 -67.31
CA GLU A 222 -50.64 -36.98 -68.50
C GLU A 222 -50.90 -38.30 -69.26
N THR A 223 -49.89 -39.18 -69.35
CA THR A 223 -50.05 -40.50 -69.97
C THR A 223 -51.02 -41.38 -69.18
N GLN A 224 -50.93 -41.40 -67.85
CA GLN A 224 -51.85 -42.11 -66.96
C GLN A 224 -53.30 -41.59 -67.04
N ARG A 225 -53.51 -40.35 -67.48
CA ARG A 225 -54.85 -39.74 -67.59
C ARG A 225 -55.52 -40.01 -68.94
N LYS A 226 -54.77 -40.51 -69.94
CA LYS A 226 -55.26 -40.84 -71.29
C LYS A 226 -55.44 -42.35 -71.53
N ALA A 227 -54.92 -43.19 -70.63
CA ALA A 227 -55.19 -44.62 -70.56
C ALA A 227 -56.38 -44.89 -69.63
#